data_AF-K8EQP5-F1
#
_entry.id   AF-K8EQP5-F1
#
_cell.length_a   1.000
_cell.length_b   1.000
_cell.length_c   1.000
_cell.angle_alpha   90.00
_cell.angle_beta   90.00
_cell.angle_gamma   90.00
#
_symmetry.space_group_name_H-M   'P 1'
#
loop_
_entity.id
_entity.type
_entity.pdbx_description
1 polymer ?
#
loop_
_entity_poly.entity_id
_entity_poly.type
_entity_poly.pdbx_seq_one_letter_code
_entity_poly.pdbx_strand_id
1 'polypeptide(L)'
;MNKISRTKKALHQHVLPLLFQDKASVRRNHVVVVFLLLAGVCVLLSTTKLAALNNNGMSEDLNEVCKKSVPSWSAKDALDASESIERKIRTRLASESMNANEEEEGFTILLNTFKRRDLLRRSLRHYAKCKDSGRATVKEIRVVWSEQVSVPSAREGDDEKAYFLDRPEFVRYDKHVGSTSIQNRFEKIDDLKTEAVFHVDDDVRIPCGKLQKGFREWQRNREGLVGYFGRMHKLENRNGGVDGTCKMRYAWNDVELFFTSAKRYSIALTKAAFSHAKYLELYSSEHLPDGVREYIDARKNCEDIAMQMLVSSVVSEKNKREEDGSLKKKKGRHRAAVTVSSGWMHYVAGKIDSVFVDGISSGQGHHDERSGCVTDFSRMFGGGSPLDV
;
A
#
# COMPACT_ATOMS: atom_id res chain seq x y z
N MET A 1 40.51 10.13 12.32
CA MET A 1 40.10 9.14 11.30
C MET A 1 41.02 7.90 11.27
N ASN A 2 41.18 7.12 12.36
CA ASN A 2 42.04 5.92 12.29
C ASN A 2 41.71 4.74 13.25
N LYS A 3 40.46 4.64 13.75
CA LYS A 3 39.98 3.45 14.50
C LYS A 3 38.90 2.64 13.77
N ILE A 4 38.17 3.24 12.82
CA ILE A 4 37.06 2.59 12.09
C ILE A 4 37.57 1.70 10.93
N SER A 5 38.74 1.98 10.35
CA SER A 5 39.28 1.16 9.24
C SER A 5 39.92 -0.15 9.73
N ARG A 6 40.44 -0.21 10.97
CA ARG A 6 41.03 -1.42 11.56
C ARG A 6 39.97 -2.46 11.97
N THR A 7 38.81 -2.03 12.46
CA THR A 7 37.68 -2.93 12.78
C THR A 7 37.01 -3.51 11.54
N LYS A 8 36.92 -2.76 10.43
CA LYS A 8 36.41 -3.29 9.16
C LYS A 8 37.32 -4.36 8.55
N LYS A 9 38.64 -4.26 8.71
CA LYS A 9 39.60 -5.27 8.22
C LYS A 9 39.56 -6.58 9.03
N ALA A 10 39.40 -6.48 10.36
CA ALA A 10 39.33 -7.66 11.23
C ALA A 10 38.06 -8.50 10.99
N LEU A 11 36.92 -7.86 10.69
CA LEU A 11 35.66 -8.56 10.38
C LEU A 11 35.75 -9.34 9.06
N HIS A 12 36.50 -8.82 8.08
CA HIS A 12 36.58 -9.39 6.75
C HIS A 12 37.59 -10.57 6.64
N GLN A 13 38.63 -10.60 7.48
CA GLN A 13 39.67 -11.64 7.44
C GLN A 13 39.43 -12.84 8.36
N HIS A 14 38.67 -12.69 9.46
CA HIS A 14 38.51 -13.79 10.44
C HIS A 14 37.09 -14.37 10.53
N VAL A 15 36.04 -13.66 10.10
CA VAL A 15 34.64 -14.13 10.29
C VAL A 15 34.09 -14.83 9.06
N LEU A 16 34.42 -14.34 7.86
CA LEU A 16 33.90 -14.90 6.60
C LEU A 16 34.32 -16.36 6.32
N PRO A 17 35.55 -16.82 6.65
CA PRO A 17 35.95 -18.21 6.39
C PRO A 17 35.26 -19.23 7.32
N LEU A 18 34.79 -18.82 8.50
CA LEU A 18 34.12 -19.70 9.47
C LEU A 18 32.63 -19.96 9.13
N LEU A 19 32.05 -19.20 8.19
CA LEU A 19 30.65 -19.33 7.79
C LEU A 19 30.41 -20.37 6.68
N PHE A 20 31.48 -20.90 6.05
CA PHE A 20 31.38 -21.78 4.89
C PHE A 20 32.03 -23.15 5.08
N GLN A 21 32.12 -23.64 6.32
CA GLN A 21 32.38 -25.05 6.58
C GLN A 21 31.14 -25.75 7.14
N ASP A 22 30.69 -26.70 6.33
CA ASP A 22 29.80 -27.82 6.61
C ASP A 22 28.32 -27.54 6.96
N LYS A 23 27.43 -28.17 6.17
CA LYS A 23 25.98 -27.88 6.10
C LYS A 23 25.19 -28.26 7.36
N ALA A 24 25.80 -28.94 8.32
CA ALA A 24 25.15 -29.35 9.57
C ALA A 24 25.31 -28.31 10.72
N SER A 25 26.29 -27.42 10.67
CA SER A 25 26.59 -26.45 11.75
C SER A 25 25.80 -25.13 11.64
N VAL A 26 25.32 -24.80 10.44
CA VAL A 26 24.66 -23.52 10.10
C VAL A 26 23.40 -23.24 10.93
N ARG A 27 22.62 -24.26 11.33
CA ARG A 27 21.40 -24.07 12.12
C ARG A 27 21.67 -23.65 13.58
N ARG A 28 22.79 -24.07 14.19
CA ARG A 28 23.15 -23.66 15.57
C ARG A 28 23.69 -22.23 15.60
N ASN A 29 24.47 -21.84 14.60
CA ASN A 29 25.07 -20.50 14.55
C ASN A 29 24.04 -19.38 14.28
N HIS A 30 22.97 -19.62 13.51
CA HIS A 30 21.91 -18.62 13.33
C HIS A 30 21.17 -18.29 14.62
N VAL A 31 20.92 -19.28 15.49
CA VAL A 31 20.25 -19.04 16.78
C VAL A 31 21.13 -18.20 17.69
N VAL A 32 22.44 -18.47 17.71
CA VAL A 32 23.41 -17.72 18.54
C VAL A 32 23.60 -16.28 18.03
N VAL A 33 23.68 -16.07 16.71
CA VAL A 33 23.81 -14.72 16.14
C VAL A 33 22.54 -13.90 16.37
N VAL A 34 21.36 -14.50 16.26
CA VAL A 34 20.08 -13.82 16.57
C VAL A 34 20.00 -13.50 18.07
N PHE A 35 20.44 -14.40 18.95
CA PHE A 35 20.49 -14.14 20.39
C PHE A 35 21.46 -13.01 20.77
N LEU A 36 22.64 -12.96 20.14
CA LEU A 36 23.62 -11.90 20.39
C LEU A 36 23.17 -10.54 19.85
N LEU A 37 22.47 -10.50 18.71
CA LEU A 37 21.84 -9.28 18.19
C LEU A 37 20.70 -8.81 19.10
N LEU A 38 19.86 -9.71 19.58
CA LEU A 38 18.78 -9.39 20.54
C LEU A 38 19.31 -8.91 21.90
N ALA A 39 20.38 -9.56 22.41
CA ALA A 39 21.03 -9.14 23.64
C ALA A 39 21.72 -7.77 23.50
N GLY A 40 22.37 -7.51 22.36
CA GLY A 40 22.97 -6.21 22.05
C GLY A 40 21.93 -5.08 21.97
N VAL A 41 20.76 -5.36 21.40
CA VAL A 41 19.62 -4.41 21.37
C VAL A 41 19.06 -4.17 22.77
N CYS A 42 18.94 -5.21 23.61
CA CYS A 42 18.49 -5.07 25.01
C CYS A 42 19.46 -4.24 25.88
N VAL A 43 20.77 -4.35 25.67
CA VAL A 43 21.78 -3.56 26.42
C VAL A 43 21.83 -2.09 25.95
N LEU A 44 21.57 -1.82 24.68
CA LEU A 44 21.42 -0.45 24.18
C LEU A 44 20.14 0.23 24.69
N LEU A 45 19.07 -0.54 24.88
CA LEU A 45 17.80 -0.03 25.44
C LEU A 45 17.85 0.25 26.95
N SER A 46 18.81 -0.33 27.70
CA SER A 46 18.91 -0.11 29.15
C SER A 46 19.69 1.15 29.55
N THR A 47 20.45 1.75 28.62
CA THR A 47 21.29 2.93 28.90
C THR A 47 20.71 4.25 28.38
N THR A 48 19.69 4.20 27.53
CA THR A 48 18.87 5.37 27.21
C THR A 48 17.73 5.46 28.21
N LYS A 49 17.71 6.51 29.05
CA LYS A 49 16.47 6.93 29.71
C LYS A 49 15.43 7.16 28.62
N LEU A 50 14.58 6.17 28.37
CA LEU A 50 13.33 6.35 27.65
C LEU A 50 12.48 7.25 28.53
N ALA A 51 12.58 8.56 28.28
CA ALA A 51 11.53 9.48 28.66
C ALA A 51 10.28 8.95 27.94
N ALA A 52 9.42 8.26 28.69
CA ALA A 52 8.08 7.96 28.25
C ALA A 52 7.41 9.30 27.94
N LEU A 53 7.33 9.64 26.66
CA LEU A 53 6.50 10.74 26.20
C LEU A 53 5.05 10.34 26.48
N ASN A 54 4.60 10.71 27.68
CA ASN A 54 3.21 10.68 28.07
C ASN A 54 2.46 11.72 27.22
N ASN A 55 2.15 11.37 25.98
CA ASN A 55 1.26 12.16 25.14
C ASN A 55 -0.19 11.87 25.56
N ASN A 56 -0.58 12.38 26.72
CA ASN A 56 -1.96 12.78 26.97
C ASN A 56 -2.23 14.06 26.15
N GLY A 57 -2.13 13.94 24.83
CA GLY A 57 -2.60 14.94 23.90
C GLY A 57 -4.03 14.59 23.60
N MET A 58 -4.95 15.42 24.10
CA MET A 58 -6.30 15.55 23.58
C MET A 58 -6.23 15.46 22.05
N SER A 59 -6.94 14.51 21.46
CA SER A 59 -7.03 14.36 20.00
C SER A 59 -7.82 15.54 19.48
N GLU A 60 -7.16 16.69 19.27
CA GLU A 60 -7.78 17.84 18.61
C GLU A 60 -8.33 17.38 17.26
N ASP A 61 -9.60 17.70 16.98
CA ASP A 61 -10.20 17.41 15.68
C ASP A 61 -9.48 18.26 14.64
N LEU A 62 -8.69 17.62 13.78
CA LEU A 62 -7.94 18.32 12.74
C LEU A 62 -8.89 19.07 11.78
N ASN A 63 -10.16 18.68 11.71
CA ASN A 63 -11.16 19.41 10.92
C ASN A 63 -11.62 20.72 11.57
N GLU A 64 -11.42 20.91 12.88
CA GLU A 64 -11.65 22.18 13.58
C GLU A 64 -10.44 23.12 13.50
N VAL A 65 -9.22 22.55 13.49
CA VAL A 65 -7.97 23.32 13.51
C VAL A 65 -7.54 23.78 12.11
N CYS A 66 -7.81 22.99 11.07
CA CYS A 66 -7.35 23.28 9.72
C CYS A 66 -8.40 24.06 8.92
N LYS A 67 -8.03 25.22 8.37
CA LYS A 67 -8.92 25.99 7.49
C LYS A 67 -9.39 25.15 6.28
N LYS A 68 -10.68 25.19 6.00
CA LYS A 68 -11.28 24.70 4.76
C LYS A 68 -10.93 25.66 3.62
N SER A 69 -10.29 25.16 2.56
CA SER A 69 -10.11 25.89 1.31
C SER A 69 -11.32 25.73 0.38
N VAL A 70 -11.45 26.67 -0.55
CA VAL A 70 -12.60 26.86 -1.47
C VAL A 70 -12.90 25.60 -2.30
N PRO A 71 -14.17 25.29 -2.58
CA PRO A 71 -14.64 23.94 -2.89
C PRO A 71 -14.68 23.68 -4.40
N SER A 72 -13.54 23.35 -5.01
CA SER A 72 -13.61 22.74 -6.34
C SER A 72 -14.06 21.27 -6.28
N TRP A 73 -13.86 20.61 -5.13
CA TRP A 73 -14.10 19.17 -4.97
C TRP A 73 -15.12 18.84 -3.87
N SER A 74 -15.90 17.78 -4.07
CA SER A 74 -17.03 17.39 -3.23
C SER A 74 -16.97 15.90 -2.82
N ALA A 75 -16.78 15.66 -1.51
CA ALA A 75 -16.84 14.31 -0.94
C ALA A 75 -18.21 13.65 -1.11
N LYS A 76 -19.27 14.48 -1.16
CA LYS A 76 -20.65 14.06 -1.39
C LYS A 76 -20.78 13.43 -2.77
N ASP A 77 -20.31 14.13 -3.79
CA ASP A 77 -20.42 13.68 -5.19
C ASP A 77 -19.52 12.45 -5.42
N ALA A 78 -18.33 12.43 -4.79
CA ALA A 78 -17.47 11.25 -4.82
C ALA A 78 -18.11 10.02 -4.17
N LEU A 79 -18.84 10.17 -3.05
CA LEU A 79 -19.59 9.08 -2.44
C LEU A 79 -20.70 8.58 -3.38
N ASP A 80 -21.52 9.49 -3.92
CA ASP A 80 -22.65 9.15 -4.79
C ASP A 80 -22.17 8.43 -6.06
N ALA A 81 -21.07 8.89 -6.66
CA ALA A 81 -20.41 8.23 -7.76
C ALA A 81 -19.88 6.85 -7.37
N SER A 82 -19.23 6.72 -6.20
CA SER A 82 -18.69 5.43 -5.73
C SER A 82 -19.79 4.37 -5.57
N GLU A 83 -20.98 4.74 -5.07
CA GLU A 83 -22.11 3.83 -4.92
C GLU A 83 -22.72 3.46 -6.28
N SER A 84 -22.76 4.41 -7.21
CA SER A 84 -23.18 4.16 -8.59
C SER A 84 -22.26 3.17 -9.30
N ILE A 85 -20.94 3.37 -9.21
CA ILE A 85 -19.91 2.50 -9.78
C ILE A 85 -19.98 1.11 -9.14
N GLU A 86 -20.06 1.03 -7.81
CA GLU A 86 -20.16 -0.25 -7.10
C GLU A 86 -21.39 -1.06 -7.56
N ARG A 87 -22.54 -0.41 -7.75
CA ARG A 87 -23.74 -1.06 -8.26
C ARG A 87 -23.54 -1.59 -9.67
N LYS A 88 -22.94 -0.80 -10.57
CA LYS A 88 -22.62 -1.25 -11.94
C LYS A 88 -21.70 -2.46 -11.96
N ILE A 89 -20.65 -2.45 -11.12
CA ILE A 89 -19.72 -3.58 -10.97
C ILE A 89 -20.49 -4.84 -10.52
N ARG A 90 -21.31 -4.73 -9.48
CA ARG A 90 -22.11 -5.86 -8.98
C ARG A 90 -23.07 -6.41 -10.02
N THR A 91 -23.79 -5.55 -10.73
CA THR A 91 -24.73 -5.99 -11.78
C THR A 91 -23.99 -6.74 -12.89
N ARG A 92 -22.84 -6.23 -13.33
CA ARG A 92 -22.02 -6.89 -14.36
C ARG A 92 -21.52 -8.26 -13.87
N LEU A 93 -20.91 -8.32 -12.69
CA LEU A 93 -20.40 -9.58 -12.12
C LEU A 93 -21.52 -10.61 -11.92
N ALA A 94 -22.71 -10.18 -11.47
CA ALA A 94 -23.86 -11.05 -11.34
C ALA A 94 -24.34 -11.60 -12.70
N SER A 95 -24.36 -10.76 -13.75
CA SER A 95 -24.72 -11.23 -15.10
C SER A 95 -23.71 -12.23 -15.69
N GLU A 96 -22.42 -12.08 -15.36
CA GLU A 96 -21.37 -13.02 -15.76
C GLU A 96 -21.46 -14.33 -14.98
N SER A 97 -21.85 -14.28 -13.70
CA SER A 97 -21.95 -15.47 -12.83
C SER A 97 -23.21 -16.32 -13.06
N MET A 98 -24.31 -15.78 -13.62
CA MET A 98 -25.51 -16.59 -13.92
C MET A 98 -25.24 -17.72 -14.94
N ASN A 99 -24.08 -17.69 -15.62
CA ASN A 99 -23.63 -18.72 -16.56
C ASN A 99 -22.56 -19.66 -15.99
N ALA A 100 -22.20 -19.54 -14.71
CA ALA A 100 -21.19 -20.36 -14.03
C ALA A 100 -21.75 -20.94 -12.71
N ASN A 101 -21.29 -22.12 -12.30
CA ASN A 101 -21.57 -22.64 -10.95
C ASN A 101 -21.15 -21.60 -9.89
N GLU A 102 -21.81 -21.56 -8.73
CA GLU A 102 -21.48 -20.64 -7.61
C GLU A 102 -19.99 -20.75 -7.22
N GLU A 103 -19.14 -19.97 -7.86
CA GLU A 103 -17.72 -19.92 -7.55
C GLU A 103 -17.51 -19.09 -6.29
N GLU A 104 -16.60 -19.56 -5.43
CA GLU A 104 -16.16 -18.81 -4.25
C GLU A 104 -15.68 -17.40 -4.65
N GLU A 105 -16.10 -16.39 -3.88
CA GLU A 105 -15.64 -15.01 -4.05
C GLU A 105 -14.11 -14.95 -4.00
N GLY A 106 -13.53 -14.24 -4.98
CA GLY A 106 -12.09 -14.06 -5.06
C GLY A 106 -11.70 -12.62 -5.33
N PHE A 107 -10.42 -12.43 -5.62
CA PHE A 107 -9.85 -11.13 -5.89
C PHE A 107 -8.93 -11.16 -7.12
N THR A 108 -8.78 -9.99 -7.72
CA THR A 108 -7.84 -9.72 -8.81
C THR A 108 -6.56 -9.16 -8.22
N ILE A 109 -5.41 -9.62 -8.70
CA ILE A 109 -4.11 -9.01 -8.35
C ILE A 109 -3.80 -7.96 -9.40
N LEU A 110 -3.60 -6.72 -8.97
CA LEU A 110 -3.15 -5.63 -9.80
C LEU A 110 -1.66 -5.38 -9.55
N LEU A 111 -0.83 -5.89 -10.45
CA LEU A 111 0.63 -5.94 -10.33
C LEU A 111 1.24 -4.77 -11.11
N ASN A 112 1.80 -3.80 -10.38
CA ASN A 112 2.47 -2.65 -10.97
C ASN A 112 3.94 -2.96 -11.28
N THR A 113 4.41 -2.62 -12.48
CA THR A 113 5.80 -2.84 -12.90
C THR A 113 6.31 -1.78 -13.87
N PHE A 114 7.60 -1.48 -13.78
CA PHE A 114 8.28 -0.59 -14.72
C PHE A 114 9.78 -0.90 -14.78
N LYS A 115 10.27 -1.38 -15.92
CA LYS A 115 11.70 -1.66 -16.18
C LYS A 115 12.32 -2.65 -15.18
N ARG A 116 11.52 -3.60 -14.70
CA ARG A 116 11.88 -4.56 -13.64
C ARG A 116 11.44 -5.98 -13.97
N ARG A 117 11.70 -6.39 -15.22
CA ARG A 117 11.28 -7.67 -15.81
C ARG A 117 11.58 -8.89 -14.91
N ASP A 118 12.72 -8.93 -14.23
CA ASP A 118 13.08 -10.02 -13.31
C ASP A 118 12.18 -10.10 -12.08
N LEU A 119 11.75 -8.96 -11.55
CA LEU A 119 10.87 -8.87 -10.40
C LEU A 119 9.44 -9.23 -10.82
N LEU A 120 9.00 -8.73 -11.98
CA LEU A 120 7.73 -9.12 -12.60
C LEU A 120 7.61 -10.65 -12.75
N ARG A 121 8.60 -11.29 -13.40
CA ARG A 121 8.61 -12.76 -13.60
C ARG A 121 8.59 -13.54 -12.27
N ARG A 122 9.24 -13.03 -11.23
CA ARG A 122 9.22 -13.64 -9.89
C ARG A 122 7.86 -13.48 -9.22
N SER A 123 7.24 -12.31 -9.34
CA SER A 123 5.94 -12.01 -8.75
C SER A 123 4.81 -12.76 -9.44
N LEU A 124 4.81 -12.85 -10.77
CA LEU A 124 3.87 -13.68 -11.55
C LEU A 124 3.89 -15.14 -11.10
N ARG A 125 5.08 -15.76 -11.02
CA ARG A 125 5.24 -17.15 -10.56
C ARG A 125 4.75 -17.35 -9.12
N HIS A 126 5.05 -16.41 -8.23
CA HIS A 126 4.62 -16.47 -6.84
C HIS A 126 3.09 -16.43 -6.70
N TYR A 127 2.44 -15.48 -7.37
CA TYR A 127 0.99 -15.31 -7.25
C TYR A 127 0.19 -16.38 -7.99
N ALA A 128 0.71 -16.91 -9.11
CA ALA A 128 0.20 -18.11 -9.73
C ALA A 128 0.24 -19.31 -8.79
N LYS A 129 1.37 -19.55 -8.12
CA LYS A 129 1.46 -20.62 -7.10
C LYS A 129 0.45 -20.44 -5.97
N CYS A 130 0.11 -19.20 -5.59
CA CYS A 130 -0.92 -18.96 -4.59
C CYS A 130 -2.32 -19.41 -5.04
N LYS A 131 -2.66 -19.22 -6.32
CA LYS A 131 -3.87 -19.79 -6.93
C LYS A 131 -3.80 -21.31 -6.98
N ASP A 132 -2.73 -21.85 -7.56
CA ASP A 132 -2.62 -23.28 -7.87
C ASP A 132 -2.60 -24.15 -6.61
N SER A 133 -2.05 -23.62 -5.52
CA SER A 133 -2.06 -24.29 -4.22
C SER A 133 -3.41 -24.21 -3.48
N GLY A 134 -4.40 -23.47 -3.99
CA GLY A 134 -5.67 -23.22 -3.31
C GLY A 134 -5.55 -22.40 -2.03
N ARG A 135 -4.36 -21.82 -1.74
CA ARG A 135 -4.11 -21.07 -0.50
C ARG A 135 -4.56 -19.62 -0.58
N ALA A 136 -4.90 -19.12 -1.77
CA ALA A 136 -5.55 -17.84 -1.99
C ALA A 136 -6.52 -17.89 -3.17
N THR A 137 -7.65 -17.19 -3.06
CA THR A 137 -8.74 -17.16 -4.07
C THR A 137 -8.47 -16.14 -5.18
N VAL A 138 -7.33 -16.28 -5.87
CA VAL A 138 -6.95 -15.39 -6.98
C VAL A 138 -7.73 -15.76 -8.25
N LYS A 139 -8.47 -14.80 -8.80
CA LYS A 139 -9.26 -14.99 -10.04
C LYS A 139 -8.47 -14.63 -11.29
N GLU A 140 -7.71 -13.55 -11.25
CA GLU A 140 -6.82 -13.13 -12.34
C GLU A 140 -5.68 -12.25 -11.82
N ILE A 141 -4.67 -12.07 -12.67
CA ILE A 141 -3.59 -11.09 -12.51
C ILE A 141 -3.70 -10.09 -13.67
N ARG A 142 -3.82 -8.81 -13.30
CA ARG A 142 -3.77 -7.66 -14.20
C ARG A 142 -2.42 -6.99 -14.02
N VAL A 143 -1.60 -6.97 -15.06
CA VAL A 143 -0.29 -6.33 -15.03
C VAL A 143 -0.43 -4.94 -15.60
N VAL A 144 -0.14 -3.92 -14.77
CA VAL A 144 -0.08 -2.53 -15.20
C VAL A 144 1.22 -2.34 -15.96
N TRP A 145 1.13 -2.31 -17.28
CA TRP A 145 2.29 -2.25 -18.17
C TRP A 145 2.54 -0.82 -18.61
N SER A 146 3.39 -0.12 -17.85
CA SER A 146 3.80 1.27 -18.12
C SER A 146 5.10 1.36 -18.95
N GLU A 147 5.64 0.23 -19.41
CA GLU A 147 6.81 0.24 -20.29
C GLU A 147 6.41 0.68 -21.70
N GLN A 148 7.25 1.52 -22.32
CA GLN A 148 7.03 2.06 -23.68
C GLN A 148 7.51 1.10 -24.77
N VAL A 149 7.42 -0.20 -24.48
CA VAL A 149 7.81 -1.31 -25.35
C VAL A 149 6.73 -2.37 -25.29
N SER A 150 6.71 -3.27 -26.27
CA SER A 150 5.87 -4.46 -26.24
C SER A 150 6.09 -5.25 -24.96
N VAL A 151 5.01 -5.87 -24.46
CA VAL A 151 5.14 -6.94 -23.47
C VAL A 151 5.97 -8.03 -24.14
N PRO A 152 7.07 -8.49 -23.51
CA PRO A 152 7.88 -9.59 -24.01
C PRO A 152 7.00 -10.77 -24.48
N SER A 153 7.22 -11.21 -25.72
CA SER A 153 6.50 -12.32 -26.34
C SER A 153 7.50 -13.31 -26.94
N ALA A 154 7.08 -14.56 -27.20
CA ALA A 154 7.98 -15.59 -27.76
C ALA A 154 8.60 -15.16 -29.10
N ARG A 155 7.95 -14.23 -29.82
CA ARG A 155 8.45 -13.66 -31.09
C ARG A 155 9.71 -12.81 -30.93
N GLU A 156 10.01 -12.33 -29.73
CA GLU A 156 11.19 -11.52 -29.44
C GLU A 156 12.35 -12.34 -28.83
N GLY A 157 12.22 -13.68 -28.78
CA GLY A 157 13.22 -14.58 -28.17
C GLY A 157 13.13 -14.66 -26.64
N ASP A 158 12.18 -13.97 -26.03
CA ASP A 158 11.87 -14.05 -24.61
C ASP A 158 10.97 -15.26 -24.31
N ASP A 159 11.16 -15.87 -23.13
CA ASP A 159 10.30 -16.97 -22.67
C ASP A 159 8.89 -16.43 -22.36
N GLU A 160 7.97 -16.51 -23.33
CA GLU A 160 6.57 -16.09 -23.20
C GLU A 160 5.89 -16.73 -21.98
N LYS A 161 6.27 -17.96 -21.64
CA LYS A 161 5.77 -18.67 -20.46
C LYS A 161 6.15 -17.97 -19.17
N ALA A 162 7.25 -17.23 -19.14
CA ALA A 162 7.65 -16.46 -17.97
C ALA A 162 6.73 -15.26 -17.70
N TYR A 163 5.97 -14.80 -18.69
CA TYR A 163 5.10 -13.63 -18.63
C TYR A 163 3.61 -14.01 -18.61
N PHE A 164 3.21 -15.05 -19.35
CA PHE A 164 1.83 -15.51 -19.42
C PHE A 164 1.55 -16.82 -18.66
N LEU A 165 2.59 -17.52 -18.19
CA LEU A 165 2.48 -18.74 -17.39
C LEU A 165 1.69 -19.88 -18.07
N ASP A 166 1.72 -19.96 -19.40
CA ASP A 166 0.88 -20.85 -20.21
C ASP A 166 -0.65 -20.66 -19.99
N ARG A 167 -1.07 -19.49 -19.47
CA ARG A 167 -2.47 -19.15 -19.11
C ARG A 167 -2.82 -17.68 -19.43
N PRO A 168 -2.93 -17.30 -20.70
CA PRO A 168 -3.17 -15.91 -21.11
C PRO A 168 -4.50 -15.32 -20.60
N GLU A 169 -5.47 -16.16 -20.26
CA GLU A 169 -6.75 -15.77 -19.64
C GLU A 169 -6.63 -15.46 -18.13
N PHE A 170 -5.56 -15.92 -17.49
CA PHE A 170 -5.25 -15.69 -16.08
C PHE A 170 -4.34 -14.49 -15.87
N VAL A 171 -3.42 -14.21 -16.80
CA VAL A 171 -2.52 -13.04 -16.76
C VAL A 171 -2.80 -12.13 -17.95
N ARG A 172 -3.39 -10.96 -17.70
CA ARG A 172 -3.67 -9.94 -18.72
C ARG A 172 -2.81 -8.70 -18.47
N TYR A 173 -2.42 -8.03 -19.55
CA TYR A 173 -1.59 -6.83 -19.51
C TYR A 173 -2.39 -5.60 -19.92
N ASP A 174 -2.50 -4.64 -19.02
CA ASP A 174 -3.14 -3.35 -19.23
C ASP A 174 -2.06 -2.35 -19.64
N LYS A 175 -1.98 -2.07 -20.94
CA LYS A 175 -0.89 -1.29 -21.54
C LYS A 175 -1.19 0.20 -21.50
N HIS A 176 -0.27 0.97 -20.91
CA HIS A 176 -0.33 2.44 -20.88
C HIS A 176 0.64 3.05 -21.90
N VAL A 177 0.26 2.97 -23.17
CA VAL A 177 1.07 3.49 -24.29
C VAL A 177 1.15 5.01 -24.18
N GLY A 178 2.37 5.55 -24.28
CA GLY A 178 2.63 6.99 -24.18
C GLY A 178 2.71 7.54 -22.76
N SER A 179 2.47 6.73 -21.72
CA SER A 179 2.49 7.16 -20.32
C SER A 179 3.42 6.31 -19.46
N THR A 180 4.34 6.98 -18.76
CA THR A 180 5.14 6.38 -17.67
C THR A 180 4.70 6.88 -16.30
N SER A 181 3.45 7.35 -16.17
CA SER A 181 2.94 7.84 -14.90
C SER A 181 2.88 6.72 -13.87
N ILE A 182 3.22 7.03 -12.61
CA ILE A 182 3.06 6.08 -11.51
C ILE A 182 1.58 5.81 -11.22
N GLN A 183 0.69 6.71 -11.67
CA GLN A 183 -0.75 6.66 -11.45
C GLN A 183 -1.45 5.72 -12.42
N ASN A 184 -0.76 5.21 -13.46
CA ASN A 184 -1.30 4.22 -14.39
C ASN A 184 -1.93 3.02 -13.64
N ARG A 185 -1.42 2.69 -12.45
CA ARG A 185 -1.95 1.63 -11.58
C ARG A 185 -3.36 1.88 -11.03
N PHE A 186 -3.88 3.09 -11.17
CA PHE A 186 -5.21 3.49 -10.70
C PHE A 186 -6.15 3.89 -11.83
N GLU A 187 -5.72 3.71 -13.08
CA GLU A 187 -6.61 3.87 -14.22
C GLU A 187 -7.75 2.86 -14.17
N LYS A 188 -8.87 3.22 -14.80
CA LYS A 188 -9.99 2.30 -14.95
C LYS A 188 -9.52 1.06 -15.69
N ILE A 189 -9.91 -0.09 -15.14
CA ILE A 189 -9.63 -1.40 -15.74
C ILE A 189 -10.96 -2.03 -16.14
N ASP A 190 -11.15 -2.22 -17.43
CA ASP A 190 -12.35 -2.86 -17.96
C ASP A 190 -12.32 -4.38 -17.69
N ASP A 191 -13.52 -4.96 -17.58
CA ASP A 191 -13.78 -6.39 -17.43
C ASP A 191 -13.04 -7.05 -16.25
N LEU A 192 -12.87 -6.34 -15.13
CA LEU A 192 -12.37 -6.94 -13.90
C LEU A 192 -13.30 -8.05 -13.41
N LYS A 193 -12.76 -9.21 -13.05
CA LYS A 193 -13.57 -10.36 -12.64
C LYS A 193 -14.05 -10.32 -11.18
N THR A 194 -13.71 -9.27 -10.41
CA THR A 194 -13.88 -9.26 -8.95
C THR A 194 -14.17 -7.87 -8.40
N GLU A 195 -14.94 -7.80 -7.30
CA GLU A 195 -15.10 -6.56 -6.50
C GLU A 195 -13.79 -6.17 -5.79
N ALA A 196 -13.00 -7.16 -5.37
CA ALA A 196 -11.75 -6.94 -4.63
C ALA A 196 -10.55 -6.85 -5.57
N VAL A 197 -9.71 -5.84 -5.37
CA VAL A 197 -8.43 -5.68 -6.08
C VAL A 197 -7.30 -5.63 -5.07
N PHE A 198 -6.31 -6.50 -5.23
CA PHE A 198 -5.07 -6.49 -4.47
C PHE A 198 -3.98 -5.76 -5.26
N HIS A 199 -3.71 -4.51 -4.88
CA HIS A 199 -2.63 -3.70 -5.43
C HIS A 199 -1.30 -4.15 -4.88
N VAL A 200 -0.31 -4.36 -5.74
CA VAL A 200 1.03 -4.74 -5.31
C VAL A 200 2.14 -4.28 -6.26
N ASP A 201 3.28 -3.89 -5.69
CA ASP A 201 4.49 -3.58 -6.45
C ASP A 201 5.24 -4.87 -6.83
N ASP A 202 5.94 -4.87 -7.96
CA ASP A 202 6.68 -6.03 -8.46
C ASP A 202 7.80 -6.55 -7.55
N ASP A 203 8.29 -5.75 -6.62
CA ASP A 203 9.29 -6.10 -5.61
C ASP A 203 8.69 -6.72 -4.33
N VAL A 204 7.37 -6.72 -4.15
CA VAL A 204 6.68 -7.28 -2.98
C VAL A 204 6.01 -8.62 -3.30
N ARG A 205 6.23 -9.62 -2.44
CA ARG A 205 5.60 -10.95 -2.53
C ARG A 205 4.99 -11.36 -1.19
N ILE A 206 3.68 -11.19 -1.05
CA ILE A 206 2.96 -11.59 0.18
C ILE A 206 2.74 -13.11 0.18
N PRO A 207 3.14 -13.85 1.24
CA PRO A 207 2.90 -15.29 1.32
C PRO A 207 1.42 -15.66 1.17
N CYS A 208 1.09 -16.71 0.42
CA CYS A 208 -0.29 -17.02 0.01
C CYS A 208 -1.31 -17.08 1.15
N GLY A 209 -0.99 -17.74 2.27
CA GLY A 209 -1.89 -17.78 3.43
C GLY A 209 -2.11 -16.42 4.11
N LYS A 210 -1.11 -15.51 4.02
CA LYS A 210 -1.24 -14.13 4.49
C LYS A 210 -2.03 -13.29 3.50
N LEU A 211 -1.85 -13.51 2.20
CA LEU A 211 -2.64 -12.90 1.15
C LEU A 211 -4.14 -13.20 1.35
N GLN A 212 -4.50 -14.47 1.56
CA GLN A 212 -5.89 -14.85 1.87
C GLN A 212 -6.38 -14.27 3.20
N LYS A 213 -5.52 -14.13 4.21
CA LYS A 213 -5.88 -13.43 5.45
C LYS A 213 -6.21 -11.96 5.19
N GLY A 214 -5.44 -11.27 4.35
CA GLY A 214 -5.71 -9.89 3.95
C GLY A 214 -7.01 -9.76 3.18
N PHE A 215 -7.28 -10.68 2.25
CA PHE A 215 -8.55 -10.72 1.54
C PHE A 215 -9.75 -10.88 2.49
N ARG A 216 -9.66 -11.80 3.46
CA ARG A 216 -10.70 -11.95 4.49
C ARG A 216 -10.84 -10.71 5.39
N GLU A 217 -9.76 -9.99 5.63
CA GLU A 217 -9.83 -8.72 6.37
C GLU A 217 -10.51 -7.64 5.53
N TRP A 218 -10.24 -7.59 4.24
CA TRP A 218 -10.93 -6.72 3.29
C TRP A 218 -12.42 -7.03 3.19
N GLN A 219 -12.83 -8.30 3.17
CA GLN A 219 -14.25 -8.67 3.16
C GLN A 219 -15.03 -8.10 4.36
N ARG A 220 -14.36 -7.85 5.50
CA ARG A 220 -14.94 -7.20 6.69
C ARG A 220 -14.88 -5.67 6.64
N ASN A 221 -14.05 -5.09 5.78
CA ASN A 221 -13.77 -3.66 5.69
C ASN A 221 -13.82 -3.19 4.22
N ARG A 222 -14.84 -3.61 3.46
CA ARG A 222 -14.91 -3.43 2.00
C ARG A 222 -14.83 -1.97 1.53
N GLU A 223 -15.24 -1.04 2.38
CA GLU A 223 -15.23 0.40 2.07
C GLU A 223 -13.81 0.99 2.12
N GLY A 224 -12.88 0.42 2.89
CA GLY A 224 -11.55 0.98 3.10
C GLY A 224 -10.45 0.31 2.29
N LEU A 225 -9.23 0.82 2.47
CA LEU A 225 -8.00 0.15 2.05
C LEU A 225 -7.50 -0.77 3.16
N VAL A 226 -7.21 -2.02 2.80
CA VAL A 226 -6.69 -3.04 3.74
C VAL A 226 -5.28 -3.45 3.34
N GLY A 227 -4.28 -2.88 4.00
CA GLY A 227 -2.88 -2.96 3.59
C GLY A 227 -1.93 -3.66 4.56
N TYR A 228 -0.78 -4.09 4.05
CA TYR A 228 0.31 -4.69 4.86
C TYR A 228 1.34 -3.65 5.34
N PHE A 229 1.35 -2.47 4.71
CA PHE A 229 2.29 -1.39 5.02
C PHE A 229 1.50 -0.16 5.49
N GLY A 230 1.25 -0.12 6.80
CA GLY A 230 0.59 1.01 7.46
C GLY A 230 1.54 2.18 7.68
N ARG A 231 1.00 3.39 7.51
CA ARG A 231 1.64 4.68 7.76
C ARG A 231 0.66 5.61 8.47
N MET A 232 1.16 6.73 8.96
CA MET A 232 0.32 7.72 9.63
C MET A 232 0.62 9.11 9.09
N HIS A 233 -0.34 10.00 9.23
CA HIS A 233 -0.10 11.43 9.20
C HIS A 233 -0.13 11.98 10.63
N LYS A 234 0.57 13.08 10.87
CA LYS A 234 0.55 13.82 12.13
C LYS A 234 0.60 15.31 11.85
N LEU A 235 -0.06 16.10 12.69
CA LEU A 235 0.13 17.55 12.66
C LEU A 235 1.59 17.89 13.03
N GLU A 236 2.27 18.66 12.18
CA GLU A 236 3.65 19.07 12.39
C GLU A 236 3.73 20.25 13.37
N ASN A 237 2.87 21.25 13.21
CA ASN A 237 2.78 22.42 14.07
C ASN A 237 1.38 22.51 14.70
N ARG A 238 1.30 22.37 16.03
CA ARG A 238 0.04 22.43 16.80
C ARG A 238 -0.67 23.78 16.75
N ASN A 239 0.07 24.86 16.47
CA ASN A 239 -0.49 26.21 16.45
C ASN A 239 -1.12 26.60 15.09
N GLY A 240 -1.24 25.64 14.16
CA GLY A 240 -1.47 25.95 12.74
C GLY A 240 -0.26 26.67 12.13
N GLY A 241 -0.19 26.74 10.80
CA GLY A 241 0.67 27.73 10.15
C GLY A 241 0.25 29.15 10.58
N VAL A 242 1.09 30.14 10.32
CA VAL A 242 0.82 31.57 10.60
C VAL A 242 -0.52 32.05 9.98
N ASP A 243 -1.04 31.30 9.02
CA ASP A 243 -2.28 31.52 8.27
C ASP A 243 -3.44 30.60 8.65
N GLY A 244 -3.32 29.70 9.64
CA GLY A 244 -4.32 28.69 9.99
C GLY A 244 -4.36 27.48 9.03
N THR A 245 -3.36 27.31 8.17
CA THR A 245 -3.20 26.10 7.36
C THR A 245 -2.44 25.04 8.14
N CYS A 246 -2.94 23.81 8.16
CA CYS A 246 -2.26 22.73 8.84
C CYS A 246 -1.10 22.20 8.01
N LYS A 247 0.10 22.21 8.59
CA LYS A 247 1.24 21.49 8.06
C LYS A 247 1.22 20.07 8.64
N MET A 248 1.14 19.08 7.77
CA MET A 248 1.09 17.67 8.14
C MET A 248 2.42 16.99 7.82
N ARG A 249 2.84 16.10 8.71
CA ARG A 249 3.99 15.22 8.53
C ARG A 249 3.54 13.81 8.20
N TYR A 250 4.15 13.22 7.18
CA TYR A 250 4.06 11.81 6.89
C TYR A 250 4.97 11.02 7.85
N ALA A 251 4.36 10.24 8.75
CA ALA A 251 5.08 9.41 9.71
C ALA A 251 5.38 8.03 9.11
N TRP A 252 6.67 7.83 8.82
CA TRP A 252 7.19 6.65 8.12
C TRP A 252 8.17 5.82 8.95
N ASN A 253 8.69 6.39 10.04
CA ASN A 253 9.72 5.78 10.86
C ASN A 253 9.20 4.52 11.56
N ASP A 254 9.87 3.38 11.38
CA ASP A 254 9.43 2.10 11.91
C ASP A 254 9.32 2.07 13.44
N VAL A 255 10.22 2.77 14.15
CA VAL A 255 10.19 2.85 15.61
C VAL A 255 8.96 3.63 16.06
N GLU A 256 8.69 4.76 15.41
CA GLU A 256 7.49 5.56 15.65
C GLU A 256 6.21 4.75 15.38
N LEU A 257 6.18 3.98 14.29
CA LEU A 257 5.05 3.11 13.94
C LEU A 257 4.91 1.92 14.91
N PHE A 258 6.02 1.36 15.40
CA PHE A 258 6.04 0.23 16.34
C PHE A 258 5.38 0.57 17.67
N PHE A 259 5.67 1.75 18.22
CA PHE A 259 5.06 2.21 19.47
C PHE A 259 3.64 2.76 19.29
N THR A 260 3.11 2.72 18.07
CA THR A 260 1.77 3.22 17.76
C THR A 260 0.75 2.08 17.66
N SER A 261 -0.41 2.25 18.31
CA SER A 261 -1.54 1.32 18.18
C SER A 261 -2.00 1.21 16.72
N ALA A 262 -2.37 0.00 16.28
CA ALA A 262 -2.88 -0.24 14.93
C ALA A 262 -4.16 0.55 14.57
N LYS A 263 -4.81 1.16 15.57
CA LYS A 263 -5.95 2.06 15.40
C LYS A 263 -5.56 3.47 14.92
N ARG A 264 -4.26 3.80 14.90
CA ARG A 264 -3.75 5.12 14.52
C ARG A 264 -3.10 5.16 13.14
N TYR A 265 -3.10 4.03 12.42
CA TYR A 265 -2.75 4.01 11.00
C TYR A 265 -3.86 4.69 10.21
N SER A 266 -3.48 5.69 9.43
CA SER A 266 -4.39 6.48 8.60
C SER A 266 -4.06 6.38 7.11
N ILE A 267 -2.96 5.70 6.76
CA ILE A 267 -2.57 5.45 5.37
C ILE A 267 -2.17 3.98 5.20
N ALA A 268 -2.82 3.29 4.27
CA ALA A 268 -2.42 1.97 3.79
C ALA A 268 -1.74 2.12 2.41
N LEU A 269 -0.44 1.81 2.33
CA LEU A 269 0.27 1.94 1.05
C LEU A 269 -0.21 0.89 0.05
N THR A 270 -0.58 1.34 -1.14
CA THR A 270 -1.02 0.47 -2.26
C THR A 270 0.11 -0.39 -2.84
N LYS A 271 1.34 -0.23 -2.33
CA LYS A 271 2.44 -1.19 -2.52
C LYS A 271 2.09 -2.63 -2.14
N ALA A 272 1.18 -2.82 -1.17
CA ALA A 272 0.50 -4.10 -0.92
C ALA A 272 -0.79 -3.84 -0.12
N ALA A 273 -1.90 -3.61 -0.81
CA ALA A 273 -3.19 -3.38 -0.18
C ALA A 273 -4.37 -3.85 -1.02
N PHE A 274 -5.43 -4.29 -0.35
CA PHE A 274 -6.72 -4.54 -0.96
C PHE A 274 -7.56 -3.26 -1.00
N SER A 275 -8.28 -3.06 -2.10
CA SER A 275 -9.32 -2.04 -2.25
C SER A 275 -10.55 -2.66 -2.92
N HIS A 276 -11.68 -1.96 -2.85
CA HIS A 276 -12.77 -2.22 -3.78
C HIS A 276 -12.40 -1.69 -5.19
N ALA A 277 -12.81 -2.40 -6.24
CA ALA A 277 -12.53 -2.06 -7.64
C ALA A 277 -13.09 -0.68 -8.04
N LYS A 278 -14.18 -0.24 -7.41
CA LYS A 278 -14.80 1.10 -7.59
C LYS A 278 -13.80 2.24 -7.50
N TYR A 279 -12.76 2.10 -6.68
CA TYR A 279 -11.78 3.16 -6.48
C TYR A 279 -10.85 3.37 -7.68
N LEU A 280 -10.71 2.40 -8.60
CA LEU A 280 -9.99 2.61 -9.86
C LEU A 280 -10.75 3.58 -10.77
N GLU A 281 -12.06 3.35 -10.97
CA GLU A 281 -12.90 4.24 -11.78
C GLU A 281 -13.12 5.60 -11.09
N LEU A 282 -13.27 5.61 -9.77
CA LEU A 282 -13.41 6.87 -9.03
C LEU A 282 -12.14 7.73 -9.09
N TYR A 283 -10.96 7.11 -9.06
CA TYR A 283 -9.68 7.84 -9.13
C TYR A 283 -9.34 8.35 -10.53
N SER A 284 -9.74 7.62 -11.58
CA SER A 284 -9.49 7.97 -12.98
C SER A 284 -10.56 8.87 -13.62
N SER A 285 -11.60 9.21 -12.87
CA SER A 285 -12.68 10.12 -13.29
C SER A 285 -12.50 11.52 -12.68
N GLU A 286 -13.49 12.39 -12.90
CA GLU A 286 -13.56 13.75 -12.36
C GLU A 286 -13.75 13.83 -10.82
N HIS A 287 -13.76 12.69 -10.13
CA HIS A 287 -13.95 12.62 -8.68
C HIS A 287 -12.65 12.63 -7.88
N LEU A 288 -11.49 12.82 -8.52
CA LEU A 288 -10.26 13.23 -7.86
C LEU A 288 -10.11 14.76 -7.99
N PRO A 289 -9.66 15.50 -6.96
CA PRO A 289 -9.56 16.96 -7.06
C PRO A 289 -8.64 17.40 -8.21
N ASP A 290 -9.04 18.47 -8.89
CA ASP A 290 -8.27 19.10 -9.96
C ASP A 290 -6.83 19.40 -9.51
N GLY A 291 -5.86 19.15 -10.38
CA GLY A 291 -4.44 19.40 -10.12
C GLY A 291 -3.74 18.28 -9.34
N VAL A 292 -4.45 17.34 -8.70
CA VAL A 292 -3.82 16.27 -7.90
C VAL A 292 -2.98 15.36 -8.80
N ARG A 293 -3.49 15.02 -9.98
CA ARG A 293 -2.79 14.13 -10.92
C ARG A 293 -1.52 14.78 -11.45
N GLU A 294 -1.60 16.05 -11.84
CA GLU A 294 -0.46 16.85 -12.29
C GLU A 294 0.58 17.02 -11.18
N TYR A 295 0.12 17.22 -9.94
CA TYR A 295 0.98 17.33 -8.77
C TYR A 295 1.80 16.04 -8.56
N ILE A 296 1.16 14.88 -8.69
CA ILE A 296 1.78 13.56 -8.57
C ILE A 296 2.74 13.31 -9.73
N ASP A 297 2.33 13.56 -10.97
CA ASP A 297 3.17 13.31 -12.15
C ASP A 297 4.44 14.15 -12.14
N ALA A 298 4.35 15.40 -11.70
CA ALA A 298 5.51 16.29 -11.55
C ALA A 298 6.53 15.78 -10.52
N ARG A 299 6.11 14.98 -9.54
CA ARG A 299 6.95 14.49 -8.43
C ARG A 299 7.26 13.00 -8.51
N LYS A 300 6.51 12.24 -9.31
CA LYS A 300 6.52 10.77 -9.38
C LYS A 300 6.45 10.14 -7.99
N ASN A 301 5.56 10.68 -7.14
CA ASN A 301 5.38 10.26 -5.76
C ASN A 301 3.94 10.54 -5.29
N CYS A 302 3.53 9.95 -4.17
CA CYS A 302 2.29 10.26 -3.44
C CYS A 302 0.95 9.84 -4.08
N GLU A 303 0.97 9.00 -5.11
CA GLU A 303 -0.23 8.41 -5.69
C GLU A 303 -1.03 7.61 -4.66
N ASP A 304 -0.33 6.87 -3.79
CA ASP A 304 -0.93 6.07 -2.72
C ASP A 304 -1.57 6.94 -1.62
N ILE A 305 -0.99 8.11 -1.32
CA ILE A 305 -1.56 9.10 -0.39
C ILE A 305 -2.83 9.70 -0.99
N ALA A 306 -2.81 10.09 -2.27
CA ALA A 306 -4.00 10.61 -2.95
C ALA A 306 -5.13 9.57 -2.99
N MET A 307 -4.81 8.32 -3.32
CA MET A 307 -5.77 7.21 -3.27
C MET A 307 -6.34 7.03 -1.86
N GLN A 308 -5.50 7.05 -0.82
CA GLN A 308 -5.99 6.96 0.55
C GLN A 308 -6.90 8.14 0.90
N MET A 309 -6.56 9.38 0.54
CA MET A 309 -7.41 10.53 0.82
C MET A 309 -8.75 10.47 0.10
N LEU A 310 -8.79 10.03 -1.16
CA LEU A 310 -10.02 9.78 -1.89
C LEU A 310 -10.91 8.76 -1.15
N VAL A 311 -10.34 7.61 -0.78
CA VAL A 311 -11.05 6.56 -0.03
C VAL A 311 -11.54 7.11 1.31
N SER A 312 -10.69 7.81 2.06
CA SER A 312 -11.07 8.32 3.37
C SER A 312 -12.17 9.37 3.30
N SER A 313 -12.16 10.25 2.30
CA SER A 313 -13.26 11.20 2.08
C SER A 313 -14.59 10.51 1.79
N VAL A 314 -14.59 9.47 0.94
CA VAL A 314 -15.79 8.66 0.65
C VAL A 314 -16.29 7.96 1.91
N VAL A 315 -15.40 7.32 2.68
CA VAL A 315 -15.75 6.61 3.91
C VAL A 315 -16.24 7.58 4.99
N SER A 316 -15.63 8.76 5.11
CA SER A 316 -16.07 9.80 6.05
C SER A 316 -17.48 10.27 5.75
N GLU A 317 -17.76 10.58 4.48
CA GLU A 317 -19.08 11.04 4.05
C GLU A 317 -20.13 9.95 4.27
N LYS A 318 -19.77 8.69 4.00
CA LYS A 318 -20.66 7.55 4.26
C LYS A 318 -21.00 7.41 5.74
N ASN A 319 -19.98 7.48 6.61
CA ASN A 319 -20.18 7.43 8.06
C ASN A 319 -21.10 8.57 8.53
N LYS A 320 -20.93 9.80 8.01
CA LYS A 320 -21.80 10.94 8.34
C LYS A 320 -23.26 10.67 7.97
N ARG A 321 -23.52 10.20 6.74
CA ARG A 321 -24.88 9.87 6.29
C ARG A 321 -25.51 8.71 7.08
N GLU A 322 -24.70 7.74 7.55
CA GLU A 322 -25.19 6.68 8.44
C GLU A 322 -25.46 7.17 9.87
N GLU A 323 -24.74 8.21 10.33
CA GLU A 323 -24.91 8.83 11.64
C GLU A 323 -26.12 9.78 11.68
N ASP A 324 -26.38 10.54 10.61
CA ASP A 324 -27.52 11.47 10.50
C ASP A 324 -28.85 10.80 10.05
N GLY A 325 -28.80 9.53 9.64
CA GLY A 325 -29.96 8.74 9.24
C GLY A 325 -30.32 8.83 7.75
N SER A 326 -29.57 9.58 6.94
CA SER A 326 -29.75 9.67 5.49
C SER A 326 -29.39 8.36 4.77
N LEU A 327 -28.56 7.51 5.37
CA LEU A 327 -28.21 6.17 4.89
C LEU A 327 -28.47 5.13 5.99
N LYS A 328 -28.92 3.93 5.58
CA LYS A 328 -29.15 2.83 6.51
C LYS A 328 -27.82 2.40 7.17
N LYS A 329 -27.70 2.67 8.46
CA LYS A 329 -26.53 2.32 9.27
C LYS A 329 -26.21 0.83 9.20
N LYS A 330 -24.97 0.50 8.83
CA LYS A 330 -24.43 -0.86 8.99
C LYS A 330 -23.77 -1.00 10.36
N LYS A 331 -23.54 -2.23 10.80
CA LYS A 331 -22.99 -2.50 12.13
C LYS A 331 -21.54 -2.01 12.21
N GLY A 332 -21.28 -1.04 13.08
CA GLY A 332 -19.94 -0.47 13.33
C GLY A 332 -19.61 0.68 12.38
N ARG A 333 -18.61 1.49 12.76
CA ARG A 333 -18.10 2.59 11.94
C ARG A 333 -17.14 2.04 10.89
N HIS A 334 -17.28 2.49 9.64
CA HIS A 334 -16.36 2.11 8.56
C HIS A 334 -15.00 2.77 8.77
N ARG A 335 -13.93 2.05 8.45
CA ARG A 335 -12.55 2.54 8.55
C ARG A 335 -11.95 2.69 7.16
N ALA A 336 -11.28 3.81 6.90
CA ALA A 336 -10.68 4.06 5.60
C ALA A 336 -9.31 3.38 5.43
N ALA A 337 -8.56 3.21 6.51
CA ALA A 337 -7.27 2.52 6.54
C ALA A 337 -7.28 1.39 7.58
N VAL A 338 -6.99 0.18 7.11
CA VAL A 338 -6.91 -1.02 7.95
C VAL A 338 -5.59 -1.74 7.69
N THR A 339 -4.83 -2.01 8.74
CA THR A 339 -3.61 -2.81 8.62
C THR A 339 -3.90 -4.28 8.84
N VAL A 340 -3.43 -5.13 7.92
CA VAL A 340 -3.46 -6.57 8.11
C VAL A 340 -2.49 -6.92 9.23
N SER A 341 -2.98 -7.59 10.27
CA SER A 341 -2.12 -8.11 11.33
C SER A 341 -1.20 -9.21 10.79
N SER A 342 -0.02 -8.80 10.33
CA SER A 342 1.12 -9.65 9.99
C SER A 342 2.19 -9.39 11.04
N GLY A 343 2.46 -10.38 11.91
CA GLY A 343 3.48 -10.25 12.96
C GLY A 343 4.82 -9.70 12.42
N TRP A 344 5.57 -9.04 13.30
CA TRP A 344 6.74 -8.20 12.99
C TRP A 344 7.75 -8.79 11.99
N MET A 345 7.96 -10.12 12.02
CA MET A 345 8.83 -10.83 11.07
C MET A 345 8.47 -10.61 9.60
N HIS A 346 7.20 -10.35 9.27
CA HIS A 346 6.77 -10.11 7.89
C HIS A 346 7.17 -8.71 7.40
N TYR A 347 7.12 -7.71 8.27
CA TYR A 347 7.59 -6.36 7.95
C TYR A 347 9.09 -6.38 7.63
N VAL A 348 9.84 -7.18 8.39
CA VAL A 348 11.27 -7.41 8.17
C VAL A 348 11.53 -8.24 6.91
N ALA A 349 10.80 -9.33 6.67
CA ALA A 349 10.99 -10.18 5.50
C ALA A 349 10.62 -9.49 4.17
N GLY A 350 9.51 -8.74 4.14
CA GLY A 350 9.14 -7.94 2.97
C GLY A 350 10.14 -6.82 2.69
N LYS A 351 10.76 -6.25 3.74
CA LYS A 351 11.90 -5.37 3.59
C LYS A 351 13.14 -6.10 3.09
N ILE A 352 13.50 -7.27 3.60
CA ILE A 352 14.69 -8.03 3.16
C ILE A 352 14.65 -8.34 1.64
N ASP A 353 13.49 -8.74 1.11
CA ASP A 353 13.29 -8.96 -0.33
C ASP A 353 13.40 -7.66 -1.15
N SER A 354 13.17 -6.51 -0.53
CA SER A 354 13.24 -5.16 -1.12
C SER A 354 14.57 -4.43 -0.84
N VAL A 355 15.38 -4.90 0.12
CA VAL A 355 16.59 -4.21 0.65
C VAL A 355 17.70 -4.09 -0.39
N PHE A 356 17.65 -4.92 -1.44
CA PHE A 356 18.60 -4.89 -2.55
C PHE A 356 17.99 -4.37 -3.87
N VAL A 357 16.81 -3.76 -3.81
CA VAL A 357 16.15 -3.18 -4.98
C VAL A 357 16.13 -1.67 -4.83
N ASP A 358 16.89 -0.97 -5.67
CA ASP A 358 16.79 0.49 -5.78
C ASP A 358 15.38 0.86 -6.25
N GLY A 359 14.63 1.57 -5.39
CA GLY A 359 13.26 1.98 -5.62
C GLY A 359 13.06 3.46 -5.30
N ILE A 360 11.94 4.03 -5.75
CA ILE A 360 11.65 5.48 -5.61
C ILE A 360 11.82 5.98 -4.16
N SER A 361 11.53 5.12 -3.19
CA SER A 361 11.65 5.45 -1.76
C SER A 361 13.07 5.58 -1.21
N SER A 362 14.12 5.21 -1.97
CA SER A 362 15.51 5.36 -1.53
C SER A 362 16.12 6.73 -1.88
N GLY A 363 15.40 7.58 -2.62
CA GLY A 363 15.83 8.92 -2.96
C GLY A 363 15.90 9.87 -1.76
N GLN A 364 16.88 10.78 -1.76
CA GLN A 364 16.98 11.85 -0.76
C GLN A 364 15.74 12.75 -0.83
N GLY A 365 15.15 13.09 0.33
CA GLY A 365 13.97 13.96 0.41
C GLY A 365 12.63 13.27 0.16
N HIS A 366 12.61 11.98 -0.21
CA HIS A 366 11.37 11.24 -0.53
C HIS A 366 10.28 11.34 0.56
N HIS A 367 10.66 11.28 1.83
CA HIS A 367 9.71 11.37 2.95
C HIS A 367 9.25 12.81 3.26
N ASP A 368 10.09 13.79 2.95
CA ASP A 368 9.74 15.20 3.09
C ASP A 368 8.75 15.60 1.99
N GLU A 369 8.96 15.12 0.75
CA GLU A 369 7.98 15.22 -0.33
C GLU A 369 6.64 14.62 0.06
N ARG A 370 6.63 13.41 0.64
CA ARG A 370 5.40 12.78 1.13
C ARG A 370 4.71 13.59 2.23
N SER A 371 5.45 14.29 3.08
CA SER A 371 4.86 15.22 4.05
C SER A 371 4.22 16.43 3.37
N GLY A 372 4.87 16.97 2.33
CA GLY A 372 4.30 17.98 1.43
C GLY A 372 3.00 17.51 0.79
N CYS A 373 2.97 16.29 0.26
CA CYS A 373 1.76 15.70 -0.33
C CYS A 373 0.60 15.60 0.66
N VAL A 374 0.83 15.13 1.89
CA VAL A 374 -0.23 15.09 2.91
C VAL A 374 -0.76 16.51 3.19
N THR A 375 0.14 17.48 3.31
CA THR A 375 -0.24 18.88 3.57
C THR A 375 -1.06 19.48 2.42
N ASP A 376 -0.57 19.35 1.19
CA ASP A 376 -1.16 19.99 0.03
C ASP A 376 -2.46 19.29 -0.39
N PHE A 377 -2.49 17.96 -0.38
CA PHE A 377 -3.72 17.23 -0.68
C PHE A 377 -4.80 17.48 0.37
N SER A 378 -4.48 17.60 1.66
CA SER A 378 -5.46 18.02 2.68
C SER A 378 -6.19 19.31 2.28
N ARG A 379 -5.52 20.26 1.62
CA ARG A 379 -6.13 21.49 1.10
C ARG A 379 -6.95 21.22 -0.16
N MET A 380 -6.42 20.43 -1.09
CA MET A 380 -7.09 20.13 -2.36
C MET A 380 -8.39 19.32 -2.18
N PHE A 381 -8.45 18.47 -1.15
CA PHE A 381 -9.66 17.71 -0.78
C PHE A 381 -10.65 18.50 0.11
N GLY A 382 -10.63 19.84 0.06
CA GLY A 382 -11.59 20.71 0.75
C GLY A 382 -11.19 21.15 2.17
N GLY A 383 -9.95 20.87 2.60
CA GLY A 383 -9.42 21.19 3.93
C GLY A 383 -9.81 20.20 5.03
N GLY A 384 -9.19 20.35 6.22
CA GLY A 384 -9.26 19.36 7.30
C GLY A 384 -8.24 18.23 7.15
N SER A 385 -8.47 17.11 7.84
CA SER A 385 -7.72 15.86 7.63
C SER A 385 -8.66 14.78 7.12
N PRO A 386 -8.78 14.60 5.78
CA PRO A 386 -9.53 13.49 5.20
C PRO A 386 -9.10 12.14 5.76
N LEU A 387 -7.89 12.02 6.28
CA LEU A 387 -7.28 10.80 6.77
C LEU A 387 -7.73 10.38 8.20
N ASP A 388 -8.52 11.21 8.91
CA ASP A 388 -9.04 10.91 10.25
C ASP A 388 -10.40 10.17 10.22
N VAL A 389 -10.40 8.92 9.73
CA VAL A 389 -11.64 8.18 9.44
C VAL A 389 -11.70 6.76 10.00
#